data_AF-A0A2D0HEF8-F1
#
_entry.id   AF-A0A2D0HEF8-F1
#
_cell.length_a   1.000
_cell.length_b   1.000
_cell.length_c   1.000
_cell.angle_alpha   90.00
_cell.angle_beta   90.00
_cell.angle_gamma   90.00
#
_symmetry.space_group_name_H-M   'P 1'
#
loop_
_entity.id
_entity.type
_entity.pdbx_description
1 polymer ?
#
loop_
_entity_poly.entity_id
_entity_poly.type
_entity_poly.pdbx_seq_one_letter_code
_entity_poly.pdbx_strand_id
1 'polypeptide(L)'
;MATINDNYLKLKAGYLFPEIARRVNVFAEANPDAKIIRLGIGDVTEPLPEACRTAMIKAVEEMGDRNTFKGYGPEQGYAWLREKIATHDFQARGADIDASEIFISDGSKCDTGNILEIFGHDNIIAVTDPVYPVYVDTNVMVGNTGDAN
;
A
#
# COMPACT_ATOMS: atom_id res chain seq x y z
N MET A 1 -15.87 22.48 20.68
CA MET A 1 -16.28 21.71 19.48
C MET A 1 -15.01 21.18 18.85
N ALA A 2 -14.96 19.91 18.43
CA ALA A 2 -13.76 19.38 17.77
C ALA A 2 -13.62 20.04 16.38
N THR A 3 -12.40 20.49 16.04
CA THR A 3 -12.06 20.99 14.71
C THR A 3 -11.61 19.84 13.81
N ILE A 4 -11.99 19.88 12.53
CA ILE A 4 -11.57 18.87 11.55
C ILE A 4 -10.26 19.30 10.86
N ASN A 5 -9.64 18.38 10.13
CA ASN A 5 -8.56 18.72 9.21
C ASN A 5 -9.17 19.28 7.90
N ASP A 6 -9.16 20.60 7.75
CA ASP A 6 -9.75 21.29 6.59
C ASP A 6 -9.07 20.94 5.25
N ASN A 7 -7.86 20.37 5.29
CA ASN A 7 -7.21 19.92 4.06
C ASN A 7 -8.00 18.80 3.35
N TYR A 8 -8.78 17.99 4.08
CA TYR A 8 -9.65 16.99 3.45
C TYR A 8 -10.72 17.61 2.55
N LEU A 9 -11.08 18.89 2.77
CA LEU A 9 -12.05 19.61 1.94
C LEU A 9 -11.46 20.05 0.59
N LYS A 10 -10.13 20.02 0.44
CA LYS A 10 -9.44 20.37 -0.82
C LYS A 10 -9.55 19.28 -1.88
N LEU A 11 -9.76 18.02 -1.46
CA LEU A 11 -9.90 16.85 -2.35
C LEU A 11 -11.09 17.03 -3.30
N LYS A 12 -10.82 17.30 -4.59
CA LYS A 12 -11.84 17.68 -5.59
C LYS A 12 -12.76 16.53 -6.04
N ALA A 13 -12.42 15.28 -5.72
CA ALA A 13 -13.24 14.11 -6.01
C ALA A 13 -13.00 13.00 -4.97
N GLY A 14 -13.95 12.05 -4.88
CA GLY A 14 -13.67 10.79 -4.22
C GLY A 14 -12.53 10.05 -4.93
N TYR A 15 -11.76 9.26 -4.18
CA TYR A 15 -10.66 8.45 -4.71
C TYR A 15 -11.10 7.71 -5.99
N LEU A 16 -10.25 7.70 -7.02
CA LEU A 16 -10.57 7.23 -8.38
C LEU A 16 -11.31 5.88 -8.40
N PHE A 17 -10.87 4.96 -7.54
CA PHE A 17 -11.33 3.58 -7.51
C PHE A 17 -12.77 3.40 -6.97
N PRO A 18 -13.15 4.02 -5.84
CA PRO A 18 -14.55 4.11 -5.42
C PRO A 18 -15.49 4.66 -6.51
N GLU A 19 -15.09 5.68 -7.27
CA GLU A 19 -15.94 6.24 -8.31
C GLU A 19 -16.12 5.27 -9.49
N ILE A 20 -15.05 4.56 -9.90
CA ILE A 20 -15.14 3.48 -10.89
C ILE A 20 -16.09 2.39 -10.41
N ALA A 21 -15.95 1.93 -9.16
CA ALA A 21 -16.80 0.90 -8.58
C ALA A 21 -18.29 1.31 -8.58
N ARG A 22 -18.58 2.56 -8.19
CA ARG A 22 -19.94 3.12 -8.21
C ARG A 22 -20.56 3.05 -9.61
N ARG A 23 -19.83 3.47 -10.64
CA ARG A 23 -20.32 3.46 -12.03
C ARG A 23 -20.53 2.05 -12.57
N VAL A 24 -19.61 1.13 -12.27
CA VAL A 24 -19.74 -0.28 -12.67
C VAL A 24 -20.99 -0.92 -12.05
N ASN A 25 -21.28 -0.61 -10.78
CA ASN A 25 -22.46 -1.15 -10.10
C ASN A 25 -23.77 -0.63 -10.71
N VAL A 26 -23.87 0.68 -10.96
CA VAL A 26 -25.04 1.27 -11.63
C VAL A 26 -25.26 0.64 -13.01
N PHE A 27 -24.19 0.41 -13.76
CA PHE A 27 -24.30 -0.27 -15.06
C PHE A 27 -24.76 -1.73 -14.92
N ALA A 28 -24.22 -2.48 -13.95
CA ALA A 28 -24.58 -3.88 -13.72
C ALA A 28 -26.05 -4.05 -13.31
N GLU A 29 -26.56 -3.16 -12.45
CA GLU A 29 -27.97 -3.16 -12.04
C GLU A 29 -28.91 -2.86 -13.20
N ALA A 30 -28.53 -1.92 -14.07
CA ALA A 30 -29.31 -1.56 -15.25
C ALA A 30 -29.22 -2.60 -16.39
N ASN A 31 -28.22 -3.47 -16.38
CA ASN A 31 -27.93 -4.43 -17.45
C ASN A 31 -27.61 -5.83 -16.86
N PRO A 32 -28.60 -6.55 -16.28
CA PRO A 32 -28.36 -7.80 -15.56
C PRO A 32 -27.77 -8.92 -16.43
N ASP A 33 -28.02 -8.89 -17.75
CA ASP A 33 -27.49 -9.88 -18.70
C ASP A 33 -26.08 -9.54 -19.24
N ALA A 34 -25.56 -8.35 -18.93
CA ALA A 34 -24.26 -7.91 -19.43
C ALA A 34 -23.12 -8.66 -18.73
N LYS A 35 -22.27 -9.34 -19.51
CA LYS A 35 -21.05 -9.98 -19.01
C LYS A 35 -19.92 -8.97 -18.88
N ILE A 36 -19.91 -8.24 -17.76
CA ILE A 36 -18.90 -7.21 -17.49
C ILE A 36 -17.52 -7.84 -17.30
N ILE A 37 -16.55 -7.42 -18.12
CA ILE A 37 -15.13 -7.76 -17.97
C ILE A 37 -14.43 -6.57 -17.32
N ARG A 38 -13.84 -6.77 -16.14
CA ARG A 38 -13.21 -5.71 -15.35
C ARG A 38 -11.71 -5.65 -15.66
N LEU A 39 -11.31 -4.69 -16.49
CA LEU A 39 -9.90 -4.43 -16.87
C LEU A 39 -9.35 -3.13 -16.26
N GLY A 40 -9.94 -2.66 -15.16
CA GLY A 40 -9.58 -1.42 -14.47
C GLY A 40 -8.53 -1.64 -13.38
N ILE A 41 -8.96 -1.58 -12.11
CA ILE A 41 -8.11 -1.82 -10.93
C ILE A 41 -7.41 -3.17 -11.02
N GLY A 42 -8.15 -4.17 -11.53
CA GLY A 42 -7.71 -5.56 -11.58
C GLY A 42 -7.69 -6.15 -10.19
N ASP A 43 -8.61 -7.08 -9.92
CA ASP A 43 -8.36 -8.06 -8.86
C ASP A 43 -7.57 -9.20 -9.50
N VAL A 44 -6.60 -9.75 -8.77
CA VAL A 44 -5.78 -10.84 -9.30
C VAL A 44 -6.64 -12.08 -9.53
N THR A 45 -6.43 -12.78 -10.64
CA THR A 45 -7.25 -13.95 -11.00
C THR A 45 -6.60 -15.28 -10.64
N GLU A 46 -5.30 -15.27 -10.36
CA GLU A 46 -4.52 -16.48 -10.07
C GLU A 46 -4.40 -16.72 -8.57
N PRO A 47 -4.42 -17.98 -8.11
CA PRO A 47 -4.26 -18.32 -6.71
C PRO A 47 -2.83 -18.04 -6.22
N LEU A 48 -2.68 -17.89 -4.90
CA LEU A 48 -1.36 -17.80 -4.27
C LEU A 48 -0.48 -19.01 -4.64
N PRO A 49 0.80 -18.80 -4.99
CA PRO A 49 1.73 -19.89 -5.29
C PRO A 49 1.85 -20.90 -4.15
N GLU A 50 2.04 -22.17 -4.49
CA GLU A 50 2.12 -23.27 -3.51
C GLU A 50 3.18 -23.04 -2.43
N ALA A 51 4.35 -22.51 -2.81
CA ALA A 51 5.42 -22.18 -1.87
C ALA A 51 4.95 -21.18 -0.79
N CYS A 52 4.23 -20.13 -1.19
CA CYS A 52 3.68 -19.13 -0.28
C CYS A 52 2.64 -19.75 0.64
N ARG A 53 1.70 -20.53 0.09
CA ARG A 53 0.65 -21.19 0.90
C ARG A 53 1.25 -22.14 1.93
N THR A 54 2.17 -23.00 1.51
CA THR A 54 2.84 -23.97 2.40
C THR A 54 3.60 -23.27 3.52
N ALA A 55 4.30 -22.17 3.23
CA ALA A 55 5.00 -21.39 4.24
C ALA A 55 4.04 -20.70 5.23
N MET A 56 2.95 -20.12 4.73
CA MET A 56 1.92 -19.48 5.57
C MET A 56 1.23 -20.49 6.50
N ILE A 57 0.88 -21.67 5.99
CA ILE A 57 0.27 -22.74 6.80
C ILE A 57 1.22 -23.14 7.95
N LYS A 58 2.50 -23.37 7.65
CA LYS A 58 3.51 -23.68 8.67
C LYS A 58 3.67 -22.57 9.70
N ALA A 59 3.64 -21.31 9.28
CA ALA A 59 3.71 -20.17 10.20
C ALA A 59 2.49 -20.13 11.14
N VAL A 60 1.29 -20.44 10.64
CA VAL A 60 0.08 -20.56 11.48
C VAL A 60 0.18 -21.73 12.45
N GLU A 61 0.68 -22.89 12.01
CA GLU A 61 0.93 -24.05 12.88
C GLU A 61 1.95 -23.73 13.98
N GLU A 62 3.05 -23.03 13.66
CA GLU A 62 4.05 -22.58 14.63
C GLU A 62 3.44 -21.68 15.71
N MET A 63 2.49 -20.81 15.34
CA MET A 63 1.80 -19.93 16.27
C MET A 63 0.76 -20.66 17.13
N GLY A 64 0.36 -21.88 16.75
CA GLY A 64 -0.56 -22.73 17.51
C GLY A 64 0.11 -23.51 18.66
N ASP A 65 1.42 -23.72 18.60
CA ASP A 65 2.18 -24.35 19.69
C ASP A 65 2.72 -23.29 20.66
N ARG A 66 2.35 -23.44 21.93
CA ARG A 66 2.77 -22.55 23.02
C ARG A 66 4.28 -22.45 23.18
N ASN A 67 5.03 -23.49 22.81
CA ASN A 67 6.48 -23.52 22.93
C ASN A 67 7.18 -22.71 21.81
N THR A 68 6.53 -22.53 20.66
CA THR A 68 7.09 -21.83 19.50
C THR A 68 6.39 -20.51 19.17
N PHE A 69 5.29 -20.20 19.87
CA PHE A 69 4.55 -18.94 19.73
C PHE A 69 5.46 -17.72 19.81
N LYS A 70 5.25 -16.77 18.90
CA LYS A 70 5.95 -15.47 18.85
C LYS A 70 4.97 -14.35 19.17
N GLY A 71 5.34 -13.46 20.08
CA GLY A 71 4.58 -12.25 20.40
C GLY A 71 4.77 -11.17 19.34
N TYR A 72 4.90 -9.91 19.78
CA TYR A 72 5.31 -8.83 18.87
C TYR A 72 6.65 -9.18 18.20
N GLY A 73 6.66 -9.07 16.87
CA GLY A 73 7.88 -9.14 16.08
C GLY A 73 8.65 -7.82 16.15
N PRO A 74 9.89 -7.78 15.62
CA PRO A 74 10.63 -6.54 15.45
C PRO A 74 9.88 -5.62 14.47
N GLU A 75 9.71 -4.35 14.82
CA GLU A 75 8.92 -3.37 14.08
C GLU A 75 9.48 -3.08 12.68
N GLN A 76 10.81 -3.19 12.52
CA GLN A 76 11.48 -3.08 11.23
C GLN A 76 11.28 -4.31 10.34
N GLY A 77 10.81 -5.43 10.90
CA GLY A 77 10.68 -6.72 10.24
C GLY A 77 11.77 -7.72 10.62
N TYR A 78 11.44 -9.01 10.52
CA TYR A 78 12.36 -10.08 10.89
C TYR A 78 13.63 -10.09 10.02
N ALA A 79 14.79 -10.30 10.65
CA ALA A 79 16.09 -10.30 9.98
C ALA A 79 16.16 -11.28 8.81
N TRP A 80 15.62 -12.50 8.98
CA TRP A 80 15.61 -13.52 7.93
C TRP A 80 14.92 -13.06 6.63
N LEU A 81 13.95 -12.14 6.71
CA LEU A 81 13.29 -11.59 5.53
C LEU A 81 14.11 -10.45 4.94
N ARG A 82 14.55 -9.51 5.78
CA ARG A 82 15.34 -8.34 5.37
C ARG A 82 16.64 -8.76 4.68
N GLU A 83 17.37 -9.72 5.23
CA GLU A 83 18.60 -10.28 4.65
C GLU A 83 18.36 -10.88 3.26
N LYS A 84 17.22 -11.57 3.06
CA LYS A 84 16.86 -12.16 1.77
C LYS A 84 16.53 -11.09 0.73
N ILE A 85 15.80 -10.05 1.10
CA ILE A 85 15.51 -8.92 0.21
C ILE A 85 16.82 -8.20 -0.15
N ALA A 86 17.67 -7.86 0.82
CA ALA A 86 18.97 -7.23 0.57
C ALA A 86 19.80 -8.04 -0.44
N THR A 87 19.92 -9.35 -0.21
CA THR A 87 20.71 -10.24 -1.07
C THR A 87 20.12 -10.36 -2.47
N HIS A 88 18.83 -10.69 -2.59
CA HIS A 88 18.23 -11.12 -3.86
C HIS A 88 17.73 -9.97 -4.72
N ASP A 89 17.23 -8.89 -4.11
CA ASP A 89 16.62 -7.79 -4.85
C ASP A 89 17.62 -6.65 -5.12
N PHE A 90 18.64 -6.48 -4.29
CA PHE A 90 19.60 -5.39 -4.39
C PHE A 90 21.04 -5.85 -4.69
N GLN A 91 21.67 -6.60 -3.78
CA GLN A 91 23.09 -6.97 -3.89
C GLN A 91 23.37 -7.85 -5.10
N ALA A 92 22.48 -8.80 -5.41
CA ALA A 92 22.57 -9.63 -6.62
C ALA A 92 22.48 -8.82 -7.93
N ARG A 93 22.01 -7.56 -7.86
CA ARG A 93 21.92 -6.61 -8.98
C ARG A 93 22.97 -5.52 -8.92
N GLY A 94 23.95 -5.62 -8.01
CA GLY A 94 25.06 -4.69 -7.85
C GLY A 94 24.72 -3.44 -7.04
N ALA A 95 23.61 -3.42 -6.31
CA ALA A 95 23.28 -2.34 -5.37
C ALA A 95 23.68 -2.73 -3.94
N ASP A 96 24.51 -1.91 -3.30
CA ASP A 96 24.99 -2.12 -1.92
C ASP A 96 23.95 -1.62 -0.92
N ILE A 97 22.88 -2.41 -0.76
CA ILE A 97 21.83 -2.18 0.24
C ILE A 97 21.99 -3.21 1.36
N ASP A 98 22.12 -2.74 2.60
CA ASP A 98 22.21 -3.58 3.79
C ASP A 98 20.81 -3.94 4.34
N ALA A 99 20.72 -5.07 5.04
CA ALA A 99 19.47 -5.49 5.66
C ALA A 99 18.94 -4.48 6.70
N SER A 100 19.79 -3.63 7.30
CA SER A 100 19.41 -2.56 8.22
C SER A 100 18.77 -1.35 7.55
N GLU A 101 18.85 -1.24 6.22
CA GLU A 101 18.20 -0.19 5.43
C GLU A 101 16.80 -0.61 4.94
N ILE A 102 16.41 -1.85 5.20
CA ILE A 102 15.13 -2.42 4.77
C ILE A 102 14.12 -2.35 5.93
N PHE A 103 12.95 -1.79 5.66
CA PHE A 103 11.83 -1.68 6.58
C PHE A 103 10.63 -2.44 5.99
N ILE A 104 10.16 -3.48 6.68
CA ILE A 104 9.04 -4.30 6.23
C ILE A 104 7.73 -3.68 6.72
N SER A 105 6.82 -3.41 5.80
CA SER A 105 5.50 -2.85 6.07
C SER A 105 4.37 -3.80 5.65
N ASP A 106 3.13 -3.36 5.85
CA ASP A 106 1.92 -4.02 5.38
C ASP A 106 1.59 -3.72 3.91
N GLY A 107 2.29 -2.78 3.28
CA GLY A 107 2.20 -2.54 1.84
C GLY A 107 2.61 -1.13 1.41
N SER A 108 3.02 -1.01 0.15
CA SER A 108 3.56 0.23 -0.41
C SER A 108 2.58 1.41 -0.38
N LYS A 109 1.26 1.17 -0.38
CA LYS A 109 0.26 2.25 -0.25
C LYS A 109 0.34 2.91 1.13
N CYS A 110 0.52 2.13 2.19
CA CYS A 110 0.69 2.65 3.55
C CYS A 110 2.00 3.45 3.63
N ASP A 111 3.11 2.88 3.15
CA ASP A 111 4.42 3.54 3.21
C ASP A 111 4.44 4.86 2.43
N THR A 112 3.97 4.84 1.18
CA THR A 112 3.99 6.03 0.32
C THR A 112 3.07 7.15 0.83
N GLY A 113 2.02 6.81 1.59
CA GLY A 113 1.20 7.79 2.27
C GLY A 113 1.83 8.31 3.57
N ASN A 114 2.28 7.39 4.42
CA ASN A 114 2.76 7.69 5.77
C ASN A 114 4.19 8.23 5.80
N ILE A 115 4.97 8.09 4.72
CA ILE A 115 6.33 8.66 4.64
C ILE A 115 6.30 10.19 4.77
N LEU A 116 5.17 10.84 4.50
CA LEU A 116 5.01 12.28 4.69
C LEU A 116 5.06 12.70 6.16
N GLU A 117 4.76 11.80 7.10
CA GLU A 117 4.76 12.07 8.55
C GLU A 117 6.16 12.38 9.10
N ILE A 118 7.21 12.00 8.39
CA ILE A 118 8.60 12.29 8.79
C ILE A 118 9.18 13.55 8.14
N PHE A 119 8.44 14.22 7.25
CA PHE A 119 8.86 15.45 6.57
C PHE A 119 8.10 16.68 7.08
N GLY A 120 8.78 17.84 7.10
CA GLY A 120 8.14 19.13 7.40
C GLY A 120 7.35 19.71 6.21
N HIS A 121 6.58 20.77 6.47
CA HIS A 121 5.66 21.38 5.49
C HIS A 121 6.31 22.31 4.45
N ASP A 122 7.55 22.76 4.65
CA ASP A 122 8.20 23.75 3.78
C ASP A 122 8.97 23.12 2.60
N ASN A 123 8.59 21.90 2.21
CA ASN A 123 9.24 21.18 1.12
C ASN A 123 8.53 21.42 -0.21
N ILE A 124 9.32 21.47 -1.29
CA ILE A 124 8.79 21.40 -2.66
C ILE A 124 8.67 19.93 -3.04
N ILE A 125 7.45 19.49 -3.33
CA ILE A 125 7.14 18.09 -3.63
C ILE A 125 6.85 17.97 -5.12
N ALA A 126 7.75 17.28 -5.83
CA ALA A 126 7.57 16.98 -7.24
C ALA A 126 7.01 15.57 -7.40
N VAL A 127 5.95 15.44 -8.21
CA VAL A 127 5.37 14.16 -8.62
C VAL A 127 5.42 14.07 -10.14
N THR A 128 5.52 12.86 -10.68
CA THR A 128 5.40 12.65 -12.13
C THR A 128 3.96 12.87 -12.57
N ASP A 129 3.74 13.17 -13.85
CA ASP A 129 2.41 13.28 -14.45
C ASP A 129 2.39 12.53 -15.79
N PRO A 130 1.65 11.42 -15.94
CA PRO A 130 0.71 10.83 -14.97
C PRO A 130 1.40 10.02 -13.85
N VAL A 131 0.70 9.80 -12.73
CA VAL A 131 1.18 9.00 -11.60
C VAL A 131 0.04 8.36 -10.78
N TYR A 132 0.38 7.39 -9.93
CA TYR A 132 -0.54 6.81 -8.95
C TYR A 132 -1.05 7.88 -7.97
N PRO A 133 -2.38 8.02 -7.77
CA PRO A 133 -2.97 9.19 -7.10
C PRO A 133 -2.65 9.30 -5.60
N VAL A 134 -2.21 8.22 -4.95
CA VAL A 134 -1.88 8.25 -3.52
C VAL A 134 -0.83 9.32 -3.21
N TYR A 135 0.18 9.51 -4.05
CA TYR A 135 1.21 10.53 -3.82
C TYR A 135 0.65 11.95 -3.77
N VAL A 136 -0.40 12.24 -4.55
CA VAL A 136 -1.02 13.57 -4.58
C VAL A 136 -2.02 13.70 -3.44
N ASP A 137 -2.91 12.72 -3.29
CA ASP A 137 -3.99 12.76 -2.30
C ASP A 137 -3.46 12.84 -0.87
N THR A 138 -2.40 12.09 -0.52
CA THR A 138 -1.84 12.14 0.83
C THR A 138 -1.12 13.46 1.10
N ASN A 139 -0.45 14.04 0.10
CA ASN A 139 0.15 15.37 0.20
C ASN A 139 -0.89 16.47 0.46
N VAL A 140 -2.07 16.32 -0.13
CA VAL A 140 -3.19 17.22 0.12
C VAL A 140 -3.68 17.03 1.54
N MET A 141 -3.93 15.80 1.99
CA MET A 141 -4.41 15.49 3.34
C MET A 141 -3.49 16.04 4.45
N VAL A 142 -2.16 15.97 4.26
CA VAL A 142 -1.18 16.50 5.22
C VAL A 142 -0.91 18.01 5.06
N GLY A 143 -1.51 18.67 4.07
CA GLY A 143 -1.46 20.13 3.93
C GLY A 143 -0.25 20.67 3.15
N ASN A 144 0.40 19.85 2.34
CA ASN A 144 1.56 20.27 1.52
C ASN A 144 1.15 20.93 0.19
N THR A 145 -0.14 21.27 0.01
CA THR A 145 -0.69 21.82 -1.24
C THR A 145 -1.50 23.10 -1.03
N GLY A 146 -1.67 23.86 -2.12
CA GLY A 146 -2.55 25.03 -2.18
C GLY A 146 -4.05 24.68 -2.21
N ASP A 147 -4.87 25.52 -2.85
CA ASP A 147 -6.34 25.40 -2.85
C ASP A 147 -6.90 24.35 -3.84
N ALA A 148 -6.04 23.71 -4.63
CA ALA A 148 -6.39 22.68 -5.60
C ALA A 148 -5.34 21.57 -5.67
N ASN A 149 -5.82 20.37 -5.97
CA ASN A 149 -5.03 19.23 -6.46
C ASN A 149 -4.89 19.34 -7.97
#